data_AF-A0A966Y6J8-F1
#
_entry.id   AF-A0A966Y6J8-F1
#
_cell.length_a   1.000
_cell.length_b   1.000
_cell.length_c   1.000
_cell.angle_alpha   90.00
_cell.angle_beta   90.00
_cell.angle_gamma   90.00
#
_symmetry.space_group_name_H-M   'P 1'
#
loop_
_entity.id
_entity.type
_entity.pdbx_description
1 polymer ?
#
loop_
_entity_poly.entity_id
_entity_poly.type
_entity_poly.pdbx_seq_one_letter_code
_entity_poly.pdbx_strand_id
1 'polypeptide(L)'
;VSALPLVAYNMFSSHKLSDNQALDFLLRKAVFPTFVEVTFFAICACAVLFLSFASSYAYRNAEASLVAPFEYVAIPVSVLWGIFIWNEWPDALSWLGMFLILLGGIYAVYRERRLNIRVASDIPMPASTGMNMGKNQINRDP
;
A
#
# COMPACT_ATOMS: atom_id res chain seq x y z
N VAL A 1 -25.88 15.26 -7.77
CA VAL A 1 -27.34 15.05 -8.01
C VAL A 1 -27.75 15.43 -9.45
N SER A 2 -27.05 16.33 -10.14
CA SER A 2 -27.37 16.76 -11.52
C SER A 2 -27.06 15.76 -12.65
N ALA A 3 -26.21 14.75 -12.44
CA ALA A 3 -25.83 13.78 -13.48
C ALA A 3 -26.79 12.58 -13.59
N LEU A 4 -27.59 12.32 -12.55
CA LEU A 4 -28.53 11.19 -12.49
C LEU A 4 -29.58 11.19 -13.63
N PRO A 5 -30.18 12.33 -14.03
CA PRO A 5 -31.12 12.36 -15.14
C PRO A 5 -30.46 11.99 -16.48
N LEU A 6 -29.21 12.41 -16.67
CA LEU A 6 -28.44 12.19 -17.89
C LEU A 6 -28.01 10.72 -18.02
N VAL A 7 -27.63 10.09 -16.90
CA VAL A 7 -27.34 8.65 -16.81
C VAL A 7 -28.59 7.81 -17.10
N ALA A 8 -29.75 8.18 -16.55
CA ALA A 8 -31.00 7.47 -16.80
C ALA A 8 -31.45 7.54 -18.27
N TYR A 9 -31.28 8.71 -18.91
CA TYR A 9 -31.58 8.90 -20.34
C TYR A 9 -30.63 8.10 -21.24
N ASN A 10 -29.33 8.11 -20.94
CA ASN A 10 -28.29 7.35 -21.63
C ASN A 10 -28.50 5.82 -21.54
N MET A 11 -29.04 5.34 -20.42
CA MET A 11 -29.31 3.92 -20.19
C MET A 11 -30.44 3.34 -21.08
N PHE A 12 -31.44 4.16 -21.43
CA PHE A 12 -32.61 3.75 -22.21
C PHE A 12 -32.54 4.10 -23.71
N SER A 13 -31.77 5.12 -24.11
CA SER A 13 -31.74 5.61 -25.49
C SER A 13 -30.54 5.07 -26.27
N SER A 14 -30.78 4.25 -27.30
CA SER A 14 -29.73 3.80 -28.23
C SER A 14 -29.62 4.79 -29.40
N HIS A 15 -28.73 5.77 -29.27
CA HIS A 15 -28.49 6.78 -30.31
C HIS A 15 -27.56 6.26 -31.41
N LYS A 16 -27.85 6.62 -32.67
CA LYS A 16 -26.96 6.35 -33.81
C LYS A 16 -25.85 7.40 -33.86
N LEU A 17 -24.66 6.95 -34.30
CA LEU A 17 -23.41 7.72 -34.40
C LEU A 17 -23.66 9.12 -35.00
N SER A 18 -23.37 10.16 -34.23
CA SER A 18 -23.37 11.56 -34.68
C SER A 18 -21.97 11.97 -35.13
N ASP A 19 -21.90 12.97 -36.01
CA ASP A 19 -20.67 13.52 -36.62
C ASP A 19 -19.68 14.15 -35.61
N ASN A 20 -20.07 14.24 -34.33
CA ASN A 20 -19.26 14.82 -33.24
C ASN A 20 -18.92 13.79 -32.15
N GLN A 21 -17.64 13.42 -32.06
CA GLN A 21 -17.10 12.41 -31.14
C GLN A 21 -17.35 12.70 -29.64
N ALA A 22 -17.46 13.98 -29.27
CA ALA A 22 -17.72 14.39 -27.88
C ALA A 22 -19.14 14.01 -27.42
N LEU A 23 -20.13 14.07 -28.31
CA LEU A 23 -21.51 13.65 -28.01
C LEU A 23 -21.61 12.13 -27.94
N ASP A 24 -20.85 11.41 -28.77
CA ASP A 24 -20.79 9.94 -28.74
C ASP A 24 -20.11 9.42 -27.46
N PHE A 25 -19.12 10.14 -26.93
CA PHE A 25 -18.54 9.85 -25.62
C PHE A 25 -19.52 10.16 -24.47
N LEU A 26 -20.17 11.33 -24.48
CA LEU A 26 -21.13 11.73 -23.43
C LEU A 26 -22.41 10.87 -23.42
N LEU A 27 -22.84 10.40 -24.59
CA LEU A 27 -24.03 9.55 -24.76
C LEU A 27 -23.67 8.06 -24.96
N ARG A 28 -22.42 7.68 -24.68
CA ARG A 28 -21.96 6.28 -24.68
C ARG A 28 -22.83 5.49 -23.70
N LYS A 29 -23.59 4.52 -24.22
CA LYS A 29 -24.50 3.67 -23.43
C LYS A 29 -23.78 3.10 -22.22
N ALA A 30 -24.36 3.30 -21.03
CA ALA A 30 -23.87 2.68 -19.80
C ALA A 30 -23.84 1.16 -19.96
N VAL A 31 -22.63 0.62 -20.10
CA VAL A 31 -22.38 -0.82 -20.12
C VAL A 31 -22.45 -1.33 -18.69
N PHE A 32 -23.42 -2.21 -18.44
CA PHE A 32 -23.47 -2.92 -17.17
C PHE A 32 -22.37 -3.96 -17.14
N PRO A 33 -21.55 -3.99 -16.08
CA PRO A 33 -20.44 -4.92 -16.01
C PRO A 33 -20.95 -6.35 -16.12
N THR A 34 -20.31 -7.13 -16.97
CA THR A 34 -20.67 -8.54 -17.17
C THR A 34 -20.31 -9.33 -15.92
N PHE A 35 -20.94 -10.48 -15.67
CA PHE A 35 -20.69 -11.31 -14.48
C PHE A 35 -19.20 -11.66 -14.27
N VAL A 36 -18.46 -11.80 -15.37
CA VAL A 36 -17.01 -12.04 -15.36
C VAL A 36 -16.23 -10.83 -14.83
N GLU A 37 -16.59 -9.62 -15.24
CA GLU A 37 -15.94 -8.38 -14.81
C GLU A 37 -16.20 -8.10 -13.33
N VAL A 38 -17.44 -8.31 -12.87
CA VAL A 38 -17.79 -8.22 -11.45
C VAL A 38 -16.96 -9.19 -10.61
N THR A 39 -16.72 -10.41 -11.13
CA THR A 39 -15.88 -11.41 -10.47
C THR A 39 -14.44 -10.93 -10.33
N PHE A 40 -13.84 -10.39 -11.39
CA PHE A 40 -12.49 -9.82 -11.33
C PHE A 40 -12.39 -8.65 -10.35
N PHE A 41 -13.39 -7.75 -10.34
CA PHE A 41 -13.44 -6.66 -9.36
C PHE A 41 -13.51 -7.18 -7.93
N ALA A 42 -14.32 -8.21 -7.67
CA ALA A 42 -14.43 -8.81 -6.34
C ALA A 42 -13.11 -9.44 -5.89
N ILE A 43 -12.42 -10.18 -6.76
CA ILE A 43 -11.12 -10.79 -6.45
C ILE A 43 -10.08 -9.71 -6.12
N CYS A 44 -9.97 -8.67 -6.95
CA CYS A 44 -9.07 -7.55 -6.72
C CYS A 44 -9.38 -6.83 -5.40
N ALA A 45 -10.67 -6.57 -5.12
CA ALA A 45 -11.09 -5.93 -3.88
C ALA A 45 -10.70 -6.78 -2.65
N CYS A 46 -10.97 -8.08 -2.67
CA CYS A 46 -10.58 -8.99 -1.59
C CYS A 46 -9.06 -9.03 -1.38
N ALA A 47 -8.28 -9.08 -2.47
CA ALA A 47 -6.82 -9.09 -2.39
C ALA A 47 -6.27 -7.78 -1.78
N VAL A 48 -6.77 -6.63 -2.21
CA VAL A 48 -6.37 -5.32 -1.67
C VAL A 48 -6.78 -5.16 -0.21
N LEU A 49 -8.01 -5.57 0.15
CA LEU A 49 -8.46 -5.55 1.54
C LEU A 49 -7.55 -6.40 2.43
N PHE A 50 -7.25 -7.62 2.02
CA PHE A 50 -6.35 -8.50 2.75
C PHE A 50 -4.97 -7.88 2.94
N LEU A 51 -4.40 -7.30 1.87
CA LEU A 51 -3.11 -6.62 1.92
C LEU A 51 -3.12 -5.42 2.87
N SER A 52 -4.15 -4.57 2.81
CA SER A 52 -4.27 -3.39 3.69
C SER A 52 -4.41 -3.80 5.16
N PHE A 53 -5.17 -4.86 5.45
CA PHE A 53 -5.27 -5.42 6.80
C PHE A 53 -3.92 -5.95 7.28
N ALA A 54 -3.25 -6.80 6.49
CA ALA A 54 -1.95 -7.37 6.82
C ALA A 54 -0.88 -6.28 7.04
N SER A 55 -0.85 -5.27 6.16
CA SER A 55 0.06 -4.12 6.27
C SER A 55 -0.20 -3.35 7.57
N SER A 56 -1.46 -3.08 7.89
CA SER A 56 -1.85 -2.43 9.16
C SER A 56 -1.40 -3.22 10.40
N TYR A 57 -1.42 -4.55 10.36
CA TYR A 57 -0.86 -5.39 11.43
C TYR A 57 0.67 -5.34 11.47
N ALA A 58 1.33 -5.31 10.31
CA ALA A 58 2.79 -5.23 10.22
C ALA A 58 3.32 -3.91 10.83
N TYR A 59 2.72 -2.76 10.53
CA TYR A 59 3.14 -1.48 11.13
C TYR A 59 2.96 -1.42 12.65
N ARG A 60 2.08 -2.25 13.23
CA ARG A 60 1.91 -2.31 14.70
C ARG A 60 2.98 -3.13 15.40
N ASN A 61 3.60 -4.08 14.69
CA ASN A 61 4.55 -5.03 15.25
C ASN A 61 5.99 -4.81 14.77
N ALA A 62 6.19 -4.05 13.69
CA ALA A 62 7.50 -3.73 13.12
C ALA A 62 7.83 -2.26 13.32
N GLU A 63 9.10 -1.96 13.55
CA GLU A 63 9.58 -0.59 13.63
C GLU A 63 9.35 0.13 12.30
N ALA A 64 8.91 1.39 12.36
CA ALA A 64 8.62 2.18 11.17
C ALA A 64 9.83 2.28 10.20
N SER A 65 11.05 2.14 10.70
CA SER A 65 12.28 2.11 9.90
C SER A 65 12.43 0.87 9.02
N LEU A 66 11.89 -0.27 9.44
CA LEU A 66 11.95 -1.54 8.70
C LEU A 66 10.90 -1.62 7.59
N VAL A 67 9.78 -0.90 7.73
CA VAL A 67 8.68 -0.96 6.75
C VAL A 67 8.92 -0.02 5.57
N ALA A 68 9.55 1.14 5.78
CA ALA A 68 9.89 2.09 4.72
C ALA A 68 10.65 1.47 3.52
N PRO A 69 11.71 0.66 3.70
CA PRO A 69 12.38 0.01 2.57
C PRO A 69 11.52 -1.03 1.84
N PHE A 70 10.56 -1.66 2.53
CA PHE A 70 9.65 -2.65 1.92
C PHE A 70 8.72 -2.03 0.88
N GLU A 71 8.23 -0.81 1.14
CA GLU A 71 7.39 -0.06 0.19
C GLU A 71 8.16 0.25 -1.11
N TYR A 72 9.45 0.58 -1.00
CA TYR A 72 10.27 0.84 -2.19
C TYR A 72 10.53 -0.44 -3.00
N VAL A 73 10.69 -1.60 -2.35
CA VAL A 73 10.85 -2.89 -3.04
C VAL A 73 9.56 -3.33 -3.76
N ALA A 74 8.38 -2.84 -3.35
CA ALA A 74 7.14 -3.14 -4.06
C ALA A 74 7.13 -2.63 -5.52
N ILE A 75 7.90 -1.57 -5.82
CA ILE A 75 7.98 -0.97 -7.16
C ILE A 75 8.62 -1.93 -8.19
N PRO A 76 9.85 -2.46 -8.00
CA PRO A 76 10.41 -3.45 -8.93
C PRO A 76 9.55 -4.71 -9.04
N VAL A 77 8.96 -5.18 -7.93
CA VAL A 77 8.05 -6.33 -7.94
C VAL A 77 6.80 -6.07 -8.79
N SER A 78 6.25 -4.85 -8.75
CA SER A 78 5.14 -4.44 -9.61
C SER A 78 5.50 -4.52 -11.09
N VAL A 79 6.70 -4.07 -11.47
CA VAL A 79 7.15 -4.16 -12.87
C VAL A 79 7.38 -5.61 -13.31
N LEU A 80 7.86 -6.48 -12.43
CA LEU A 80 7.95 -7.92 -12.71
C LEU A 80 6.58 -8.53 -13.03
N TRP A 81 5.55 -8.19 -12.26
CA TRP A 81 4.17 -8.59 -12.56
C TRP A 81 3.66 -7.97 -13.88
N GLY A 82 4.05 -6.73 -14.16
CA GLY A 82 3.84 -6.03 -15.44
C GLY A 82 4.29 -6.87 -16.63
N ILE A 83 5.55 -7.31 -16.59
CA ILE A 83 6.17 -8.15 -17.62
C ILE A 83 5.46 -9.51 -17.70
N PHE A 84 5.12 -10.13 -16.56
CA PHE A 84 4.55 -11.47 -16.54
C PHE A 84 3.11 -11.55 -17.09
N ILE A 85 2.27 -10.55 -16.78
CA ILE A 85 0.87 -10.54 -17.19
C ILE A 85 0.70 -9.96 -18.59
N TRP A 86 1.40 -8.86 -18.90
CA TRP A 86 1.19 -8.09 -20.13
C TRP A 86 2.33 -8.23 -21.14
N ASN A 87 3.44 -8.89 -20.80
CA ASN A 87 4.63 -9.05 -21.65
C ASN A 87 5.19 -7.72 -22.18
N GLU A 88 4.96 -6.64 -21.44
CA GLU A 88 5.44 -5.29 -21.74
C GLU A 88 6.82 -5.10 -21.10
N TRP A 89 7.83 -4.83 -21.92
CA TRP A 89 9.20 -4.68 -21.45
C TRP A 89 9.45 -3.22 -21.02
N PRO A 90 10.02 -2.99 -19.82
CA PRO A 90 10.28 -1.64 -19.34
C PRO A 90 11.33 -0.95 -20.22
N ASP A 91 11.07 0.31 -20.55
CA ASP A 91 11.99 1.20 -21.28
C ASP A 91 13.29 1.46 -20.48
N ALA A 92 14.34 1.96 -21.15
CA ALA A 92 15.64 2.24 -20.56
C ALA A 92 15.55 3.17 -19.33
N LEU A 93 14.65 4.15 -19.36
CA LEU A 93 14.41 5.04 -18.22
C LEU A 93 13.80 4.29 -17.02
N SER A 94 12.87 3.36 -17.27
CA SER A 94 12.25 2.52 -16.25
C SER A 94 13.27 1.59 -15.59
N TRP A 95 14.21 1.06 -16.36
CA TRP A 95 15.34 0.29 -15.83
C TRP A 95 16.23 1.12 -14.90
N LEU A 96 16.54 2.36 -15.27
CA LEU A 96 17.34 3.27 -14.44
C LEU A 96 16.62 3.59 -13.12
N GLY A 97 15.32 3.91 -13.19
CA GLY A 97 14.51 4.14 -11.98
C GLY A 97 14.47 2.91 -11.07
N MET A 98 14.33 1.72 -11.64
CA MET A 98 14.29 0.46 -10.90
C MET A 98 15.63 0.17 -10.21
N PHE A 99 16.74 0.41 -10.89
CA PHE A 99 18.08 0.28 -10.31
C PHE A 99 18.30 1.26 -9.15
N LEU A 100 17.84 2.52 -9.30
CA LEU A 100 17.94 3.53 -8.25
C LEU A 100 17.13 3.15 -7.00
N ILE A 101 15.92 2.60 -7.19
CA ILE A 101 15.07 2.11 -6.10
C ILE A 101 15.71 0.91 -5.39
N LEU A 102 16.24 -0.06 -6.14
CA LEU A 102 16.95 -1.21 -5.58
C LEU A 102 18.16 -0.78 -4.76
N LEU A 103 18.97 0.14 -5.29
CA LEU A 103 20.10 0.73 -4.56
C LEU A 103 19.65 1.45 -3.28
N GLY A 104 18.57 2.23 -3.34
CA GLY A 104 17.99 2.91 -2.19
C GLY A 104 17.52 1.93 -1.10
N GLY A 105 16.86 0.84 -1.49
CA GLY A 105 16.43 -0.23 -0.58
C GLY A 105 17.61 -0.94 0.08
N ILE A 106 18.63 -1.32 -0.70
CA ILE A 106 19.86 -1.93 -0.17
C ILE A 106 20.60 -0.97 0.77
N TYR A 107 20.68 0.31 0.40
CA TYR A 107 21.30 1.35 1.23
C TYR A 107 20.56 1.54 2.56
N ALA A 108 19.23 1.52 2.56
CA ALA A 108 18.43 1.63 3.79
C ALA A 108 18.75 0.48 4.76
N VAL A 109 18.77 -0.76 4.28
CA VAL A 109 19.12 -1.94 5.08
C VAL A 109 20.57 -1.86 5.58
N TYR A 110 21.50 -1.45 4.72
CA TYR A 110 22.90 -1.27 5.09
C TYR A 110 23.06 -0.18 6.17
N ARG A 111 22.36 0.94 6.04
CA ARG A 111 22.35 2.05 7.00
C ARG A 111 21.81 1.60 8.35
N GLU A 112 20.75 0.82 8.37
CA GLU A 112 20.12 0.32 9.60
C GLU A 112 21.03 -0.67 10.33
N ARG A 113 21.68 -1.59 9.60
CA ARG A 113 22.72 -2.49 10.15
C ARG A 113 23.91 -1.72 10.73
N ARG A 114 24.31 -0.61 10.10
CA ARG A 114 25.40 0.25 10.58
C ARG A 114 25.00 1.06 11.82
N LEU A 115 23.75 1.52 11.89
CA LEU A 115 23.29 2.38 12.97
C LEU A 115 22.98 1.65 14.27
N ASN A 116 22.86 0.30 14.29
CA ASN A 116 22.73 -0.50 15.51
C ASN A 116 21.84 0.18 16.56
N ILE A 117 20.68 0.70 16.11
CA ILE A 117 19.71 1.28 17.03
C ILE A 117 19.28 0.09 17.88
N ARG A 118 19.90 -0.03 19.05
CA ARG A 118 19.47 -0.92 20.10
C ARG A 118 18.10 -0.39 20.47
N VAL A 119 17.09 -1.00 19.87
CA VAL A 119 15.72 -0.87 20.33
C VAL A 119 15.80 -1.11 21.82
N ALA A 120 15.42 -0.10 22.58
CA ALA A 120 15.24 -0.22 24.02
C ALA A 120 14.01 -1.10 24.26
N SER A 121 14.10 -2.39 23.91
CA SER A 121 13.04 -3.38 24.05
C SER A 121 13.35 -4.40 25.15
N ASP A 122 14.22 -4.05 26.10
CA ASP A 122 14.44 -4.85 27.29
C ASP A 122 14.57 -3.90 28.46
N ILE A 123 13.44 -3.38 28.94
CA ILE A 123 12.88 -3.62 30.28
C ILE A 123 11.69 -2.67 30.45
N PRO A 124 10.42 -3.14 30.45
CA PRO A 124 9.46 -2.48 31.34
C PRO A 124 10.13 -2.52 32.70
N MET A 125 10.32 -1.36 33.32
CA MET A 125 10.87 -1.29 34.68
C MET A 125 10.10 -2.32 35.50
N PRO A 126 10.74 -3.41 35.96
CA PRO A 126 10.03 -4.40 36.72
C PRO A 126 9.49 -3.66 37.94
N ALA A 127 8.18 -3.72 38.19
CA ALA A 127 7.57 -3.01 39.33
C ALA A 127 8.27 -3.38 40.67
N SER A 128 8.97 -4.52 40.73
CA SER A 128 9.82 -4.93 41.84
C SER A 128 11.04 -4.06 42.09
N THR A 129 11.57 -3.33 41.10
CA THR A 129 12.71 -2.41 41.28
C THR A 129 12.30 -1.19 42.09
N GLY A 130 11.10 -0.63 41.86
CA GLY A 130 10.55 0.46 42.67
C GLY A 130 10.25 0.04 44.12
N MET A 131 9.89 -1.23 44.34
CA MET A 131 9.52 -1.74 45.66
C MET A 131 10.73 -1.93 46.61
N ASN A 132 11.93 -2.16 46.06
CA ASN A 132 13.17 -2.23 46.85
C ASN A 132 13.79 -0.86 47.13
N MET A 133 13.56 0.16 46.28
CA MET A 133 13.94 1.53 46.61
C MET A 133 13.16 2.07 47.81
N GLY A 134 11.86 1.76 47.94
CA GLY A 134 11.08 2.16 49.12
C GLY A 134 11.60 1.57 50.43
N LYS A 135 11.98 0.29 50.45
CA LYS A 135 12.53 -0.36 51.66
C LYS A 135 13.90 0.17 52.07
N ASN A 136 14.77 0.52 51.11
CA ASN A 136 16.09 1.07 51.40
C ASN A 136 16.08 2.55 51.78
N GLN A 137 15.05 3.30 51.40
CA GLN A 137 14.84 4.68 51.83
C GLN A 137 14.30 4.70 53.27
N ILE A 138 13.32 3.83 53.60
CA ILE A 138 12.76 3.71 54.96
C ILE A 138 13.81 3.25 56.00
N ASN A 139 14.85 2.52 55.58
CA ASN A 139 15.95 2.08 56.46
C ASN A 139 17.13 3.07 56.53
N ARG A 140 17.03 4.23 55.86
CA ARG A 140 18.08 5.26 55.86
C ARG A 140 17.77 6.48 56.74
N ASP A 141 16.62 6.49 57.40
CA ASP A 141 16.19 7.58 58.27
C ASP A 141 16.40 7.16 59.75
N PRO A 142 17.43 7.66 60.45
CA PRO A 142 17.51 7.62 61.91
C PRO A 142 16.67 8.70 62.58
#